data_AF-A0A956QHI6-F1
#
_entry.id   AF-A0A956QHI6-F1
#
_cell.length_a   1.000
_cell.length_b   1.000
_cell.length_c   1.000
_cell.angle_alpha   90.00
_cell.angle_beta   90.00
_cell.angle_gamma   90.00
#
_symmetry.space_group_name_H-M   'P 1'
#
loop_
_entity.id
_entity.type
_entity.pdbx_description
1 polymer ?
#
loop_
_entity_poly.entity_id
_entity_poly.type
_entity_poly.pdbx_seq_one_letter_code
_entity_poly.pdbx_strand_id
1 'polypeptide(L)'
;AVDAVACPKCGWFQAGMVSEVKWNWGCGMWIGLIVVAGLASLVDVFWGAATLYVKWPWMLGGSVVLGVLTYMATNPNNGYHEVHGHSQRALGSRGVVLEDSRSDDELQTELYDCLRAAMLSMAGIDGVIDPEELAAVARIYEQVTDKPVQVADLEREGRAAMGRHQATLESLAKLAPYLQFQGKAMFIRAVLVIASADGHIDDSEWKLLAAIGAALEMDAGQVKSVVEEMAG
;
A
#
# COMPACT_ATOMS: atom_id res chain seq x y z
N ALA A 1 24.43 -47.60 -47.45
CA ALA A 1 23.11 -47.27 -47.99
C ALA A 1 22.09 -47.24 -46.85
N VAL A 2 21.97 -46.07 -46.24
CA VAL A 2 20.74 -45.46 -45.73
C VAL A 2 21.10 -43.98 -45.66
N ASP A 3 20.55 -43.22 -46.57
CA ASP A 3 20.93 -41.84 -46.84
C ASP A 3 20.36 -40.93 -45.75
N ALA A 4 21.25 -40.14 -45.12
CA ALA A 4 20.87 -39.09 -44.19
C ALA A 4 20.49 -37.83 -44.98
N VAL A 5 19.21 -37.47 -44.95
CA VAL A 5 18.71 -36.20 -45.47
C VAL A 5 18.73 -35.16 -44.35
N ALA A 6 19.56 -34.13 -44.50
CA ALA A 6 19.66 -33.00 -43.58
C ALA A 6 18.53 -31.99 -43.80
N CYS A 7 17.95 -31.47 -42.71
CA CYS A 7 16.98 -30.37 -42.75
C CYS A 7 17.72 -29.01 -42.59
N PRO A 8 17.64 -28.08 -43.55
CA PRO A 8 18.54 -26.92 -43.59
C PRO A 8 18.06 -25.66 -42.84
N LYS A 9 17.11 -25.76 -41.88
CA LYS A 9 16.54 -24.54 -41.26
C LYS A 9 16.43 -24.50 -39.73
N CYS A 10 16.77 -25.55 -38.99
CA CYS A 10 16.73 -25.49 -37.53
C CYS A 10 17.88 -26.30 -36.93
N GLY A 11 18.99 -25.62 -36.63
CA GLY A 11 20.16 -26.20 -35.97
C GLY A 11 19.95 -26.42 -34.47
N TRP A 12 19.02 -27.32 -34.10
CA TRP A 12 18.87 -27.77 -32.71
C TRP A 12 19.05 -29.28 -32.65
N PHE A 13 20.14 -29.69 -32.00
CA PHE A 13 20.39 -31.05 -31.59
C PHE A 13 19.55 -31.35 -30.34
N GLN A 14 18.63 -32.31 -30.43
CA GLN A 14 17.95 -32.87 -29.27
C GLN A 14 18.51 -34.26 -29.03
N ALA A 15 19.45 -34.37 -28.09
CA ALA A 15 19.91 -35.65 -27.58
C ALA A 15 19.06 -36.00 -26.36
N GLY A 16 18.10 -36.90 -26.54
CA GLY A 16 17.48 -37.61 -25.42
C GLY A 16 18.38 -38.76 -25.00
N MET A 17 18.68 -38.86 -23.70
CA MET A 17 19.05 -40.13 -23.09
C MET A 17 18.50 -40.25 -21.68
N VAL A 18 17.96 -41.44 -21.46
CA VAL A 18 17.25 -41.99 -20.32
C VAL A 18 18.25 -42.42 -19.24
N SER A 19 17.94 -42.23 -17.95
CA SER A 19 18.13 -43.28 -16.95
C SER A 19 17.37 -42.99 -15.65
N GLU A 20 16.72 -44.04 -15.16
CA GLU A 20 15.96 -44.14 -13.93
C GLU A 20 16.85 -43.92 -12.69
N VAL A 21 16.35 -43.18 -11.70
CA VAL A 21 16.95 -43.14 -10.35
C VAL A 21 15.95 -43.75 -9.36
N LYS A 22 16.28 -44.96 -8.89
CA LYS A 22 15.65 -45.61 -7.74
C LYS A 22 16.14 -44.95 -6.46
N TRP A 23 15.22 -44.42 -5.66
CA TRP A 23 15.51 -43.95 -4.31
C TRP A 23 15.51 -45.12 -3.33
N ASN A 24 16.66 -45.41 -2.71
CA ASN A 24 16.76 -46.29 -1.56
C ASN A 24 17.24 -45.46 -0.37
N TRP A 25 16.39 -45.35 0.66
CA TRP A 25 16.70 -44.63 1.90
C TRP A 25 17.56 -45.51 2.81
N GLY A 26 18.79 -45.08 3.06
CA GLY A 26 19.71 -45.74 3.99
C GLY A 26 20.67 -44.74 4.62
N CYS A 27 20.61 -44.67 5.95
CA CYS A 27 21.35 -43.81 6.85
C CYS A 27 22.86 -43.72 6.58
N GLY A 28 23.49 -42.54 6.81
CA GLY A 28 24.94 -42.44 6.82
C GLY A 28 25.51 -41.04 6.93
N MET A 29 25.62 -40.56 8.16
CA MET A 29 26.47 -39.46 8.63
C MET A 29 27.89 -39.50 8.03
N TRP A 30 28.33 -38.44 7.32
CA TRP A 30 29.76 -38.15 7.08
C TRP A 30 30.03 -36.65 6.98
N ILE A 31 31.04 -36.22 7.75
CA ILE A 31 31.67 -34.90 7.77
C ILE A 31 32.50 -34.74 6.48
N GLY A 32 32.45 -33.56 5.86
CA GLY A 32 33.26 -33.25 4.67
C GLY A 32 33.36 -31.76 4.38
N LEU A 33 34.41 -31.13 4.91
CA LEU A 33 34.90 -29.80 4.58
C LEU A 33 35.51 -29.81 3.16
N ILE A 34 35.03 -28.97 2.25
CA ILE A 34 35.77 -28.59 1.02
C ILE A 34 35.69 -27.08 0.84
N VAL A 35 36.86 -26.44 0.94
CA VAL A 35 37.17 -25.11 0.42
C VAL A 35 37.73 -25.30 -0.99
N VAL A 36 37.13 -24.70 -2.02
CA VAL A 36 37.86 -24.29 -3.23
C VAL A 36 37.29 -22.95 -3.73
N ALA A 37 38.22 -22.02 -3.91
CA ALA A 37 38.04 -20.66 -4.36
C ALA A 37 37.86 -20.54 -5.89
N GLY A 38 37.34 -19.38 -6.30
CA GLY A 38 37.73 -18.72 -7.55
C GLY A 38 36.72 -18.75 -8.69
N LEU A 39 36.12 -17.59 -8.98
CA LEU A 39 36.52 -16.77 -10.14
C LEU A 39 35.66 -15.51 -10.19
N ALA A 40 36.27 -14.39 -9.84
CA ALA A 40 35.85 -13.06 -10.26
C ALA A 40 36.24 -12.85 -11.72
N SER A 41 35.34 -12.28 -12.54
CA SER A 41 35.66 -11.32 -13.61
C SER A 41 34.40 -10.84 -14.34
N LEU A 42 34.18 -9.51 -14.25
CA LEU A 42 33.75 -8.60 -15.32
C LEU A 42 32.31 -8.74 -15.87
N VAL A 43 31.44 -7.76 -15.55
CA VAL A 43 31.17 -6.58 -16.40
C VAL A 43 30.54 -5.48 -15.53
N ASP A 44 31.31 -4.42 -15.28
CA ASP A 44 30.80 -3.10 -14.87
C ASP A 44 30.18 -2.42 -16.10
N VAL A 45 28.86 -2.23 -16.09
CA VAL A 45 28.20 -1.17 -16.87
C VAL A 45 27.46 -0.29 -15.87
N PHE A 46 28.10 0.84 -15.59
CA PHE A 46 27.55 1.98 -14.86
C PHE A 46 26.30 2.52 -15.57
N TRP A 47 25.14 2.41 -14.93
CA TRP A 47 24.05 3.37 -15.14
C TRP A 47 23.22 3.55 -13.85
N GLY A 48 23.32 4.75 -13.27
CA GLY A 48 22.21 5.55 -12.78
C GLY A 48 21.33 5.00 -11.66
N ALA A 49 21.58 5.49 -10.45
CA ALA A 49 20.77 5.30 -9.24
C ALA A 49 19.33 5.83 -9.36
N ALA A 50 18.36 4.99 -8.95
CA ALA A 50 17.17 5.35 -8.16
C ALA A 50 16.25 4.12 -7.99
N THR A 51 16.73 3.10 -7.29
CA THR A 51 15.89 1.98 -6.84
C THR A 51 16.05 1.81 -5.33
N LEU A 52 15.36 2.66 -4.57
CA LEU A 52 14.91 2.28 -3.22
C LEU A 52 13.72 1.33 -3.37
N TYR A 53 13.99 0.15 -3.93
CA TYR A 53 13.07 -0.99 -3.87
C TYR A 53 13.37 -1.68 -2.54
N VAL A 54 12.72 -1.25 -1.48
CA VAL A 54 12.80 -1.93 -0.19
C VAL A 54 12.01 -3.23 -0.34
N LYS A 55 12.74 -4.28 -0.68
CA LYS A 55 12.28 -5.66 -0.73
C LYS A 55 11.84 -6.06 0.68
N TRP A 56 10.56 -5.94 1.00
CA TRP A 56 9.93 -6.52 2.21
C TRP A 56 9.08 -7.71 1.82
N PRO A 57 9.60 -8.94 1.85
CA PRO A 57 8.75 -10.08 1.63
C PRO A 57 8.67 -10.90 2.95
N TRP A 58 7.44 -11.14 3.43
CA TRP A 58 7.02 -12.27 4.29
C TRP A 58 6.96 -12.15 5.84
N MET A 59 6.97 -10.98 6.49
CA MET A 59 6.88 -10.94 7.98
C MET A 59 5.60 -10.37 8.61
N LEU A 60 4.54 -10.05 7.85
CA LEU A 60 3.36 -9.36 8.39
C LEU A 60 2.00 -10.09 8.19
N GLY A 61 1.99 -11.37 7.84
CA GLY A 61 0.76 -12.11 7.47
C GLY A 61 -0.17 -12.52 8.63
N GLY A 62 -0.27 -11.76 9.73
CA GLY A 62 -1.26 -12.07 10.76
C GLY A 62 -1.32 -11.14 11.98
N SER A 63 -0.20 -10.55 12.39
CA SER A 63 -0.20 -9.65 13.57
C SER A 63 -0.74 -8.26 13.29
N VAL A 64 -0.65 -7.77 12.06
CA VAL A 64 -1.05 -6.40 11.70
C VAL A 64 -2.56 -6.22 11.84
N VAL A 65 -3.38 -7.16 11.36
CA VAL A 65 -4.85 -7.06 11.43
C VAL A 65 -5.35 -7.00 12.87
N LEU A 66 -4.77 -7.82 13.76
CA LEU A 66 -5.15 -7.84 15.18
C LEU A 66 -4.67 -6.59 15.92
N GLY A 67 -3.45 -6.12 15.64
CA GLY A 67 -2.89 -4.87 16.20
C GLY A 67 -3.70 -3.66 15.75
N VAL A 68 -4.06 -3.61 14.47
CA VAL A 68 -4.86 -2.55 13.86
C VAL A 68 -6.25 -2.42 14.47
N LEU A 69 -6.98 -3.53 14.58
CA LEU A 69 -8.33 -3.53 15.18
C LEU A 69 -8.28 -3.18 16.67
N THR A 70 -7.24 -3.64 17.39
CA THR A 70 -7.05 -3.32 18.81
C THR A 70 -6.69 -1.86 19.02
N TYR A 71 -5.82 -1.29 18.18
CA TYR A 71 -5.42 0.13 18.23
C TYR A 71 -6.63 1.05 18.00
N MET A 72 -7.45 0.75 16.98
CA MET A 72 -8.67 1.52 16.70
C MET A 72 -9.71 1.39 17.84
N ALA A 73 -9.85 0.21 18.45
CA ALA A 73 -10.81 -0.01 19.54
C ALA A 73 -10.37 0.58 20.90
N THR A 74 -9.07 0.65 21.16
CA THR A 74 -8.52 1.18 22.43
C THR A 74 -8.30 2.68 22.43
N ASN A 75 -8.39 3.33 21.27
CA ASN A 75 -8.26 4.78 21.14
C ASN A 75 -9.49 5.44 20.47
N PRO A 76 -10.72 5.24 21.01
CA PRO A 76 -11.95 5.76 20.42
C PRO A 76 -12.05 7.30 20.45
N ASN A 77 -11.18 7.97 21.22
CA ASN A 77 -11.13 9.42 21.35
C ASN A 77 -10.15 10.11 20.38
N ASN A 78 -9.60 9.41 19.39
CA ASN A 78 -8.92 10.07 18.26
C ASN A 78 -9.90 10.65 17.23
N GLY A 79 -11.19 10.76 17.60
CA GLY A 79 -12.18 11.53 16.87
C GLY A 79 -11.65 12.94 16.63
N TYR A 80 -11.51 13.26 15.35
CA TYR A 80 -11.03 14.54 14.86
C TYR A 80 -11.94 15.68 15.35
N HIS A 81 -11.68 16.21 16.54
CA HIS A 81 -12.46 17.30 17.13
C HIS A 81 -11.85 18.69 16.91
N GLU A 82 -10.64 18.79 16.35
CA GLU A 82 -9.96 20.07 16.14
C GLU A 82 -9.46 20.21 14.69
N VAL A 83 -10.37 20.44 13.76
CA VAL A 83 -10.03 21.27 12.59
C VAL A 83 -10.11 22.72 13.07
N HIS A 84 -9.16 23.15 13.91
CA HIS A 84 -9.04 24.56 14.24
C HIS A 84 -8.36 25.25 13.06
N GLY A 85 -9.16 25.97 12.27
CA GLY A 85 -8.72 26.87 11.20
C GLY A 85 -7.86 28.01 11.74
N HIS A 86 -6.63 27.72 12.16
CA HIS A 86 -5.61 28.71 12.46
C HIS A 86 -4.39 28.43 11.59
N SER A 87 -4.55 28.73 10.30
CA SER A 87 -3.43 28.99 9.40
C SER A 87 -2.70 30.27 9.85
N GLN A 88 -1.96 30.20 10.95
CA GLN A 88 -0.98 31.22 11.29
C GLN A 88 0.29 30.96 10.48
N ARG A 89 0.24 31.29 9.19
CA ARG A 89 1.48 31.58 8.46
C ARG A 89 2.05 32.87 9.04
N ALA A 90 3.13 32.72 9.82
CA ALA A 90 4.04 33.82 10.10
C ALA A 90 4.57 34.37 8.78
N LEU A 91 3.96 35.45 8.27
CA LEU A 91 4.43 36.17 7.10
C LEU A 91 5.09 37.47 7.52
N GLY A 92 6.41 37.45 7.44
CA GLY A 92 7.17 38.65 7.08
C GLY A 92 6.67 39.17 5.73
N SER A 93 6.36 40.46 5.70
CA SER A 93 6.17 41.34 4.54
C SER A 93 5.11 40.97 3.48
N ARG A 94 4.01 41.74 3.51
CA ARG A 94 3.14 42.09 2.36
C ARG A 94 2.65 40.91 1.51
N GLY A 95 1.81 40.06 2.09
CA GLY A 95 0.95 39.12 1.35
C GLY A 95 -0.51 39.49 1.56
N VAL A 96 -1.28 39.62 0.49
CA VAL A 96 -2.75 39.64 0.52
C VAL A 96 -3.18 38.38 1.27
N VAL A 97 -3.87 38.54 2.40
CA VAL A 97 -4.48 37.42 3.11
C VAL A 97 -5.65 36.97 2.24
N LEU A 98 -5.47 35.89 1.49
CA LEU A 98 -6.59 35.14 0.95
C LEU A 98 -7.22 34.45 2.16
N GLU A 99 -8.16 35.12 2.82
CA GLU A 99 -9.05 34.47 3.78
C GLU A 99 -9.82 33.40 3.01
N ASP A 100 -9.46 32.13 3.24
CA ASP A 100 -10.24 31.00 2.76
C ASP A 100 -11.61 31.08 3.46
N SER A 101 -12.64 31.46 2.72
CA SER A 101 -13.97 31.73 3.25
C SER A 101 -14.77 30.45 3.52
N ARG A 102 -14.14 29.27 3.45
CA ARG A 102 -14.77 27.99 3.72
C ARG A 102 -15.11 27.87 5.20
N SER A 103 -16.33 27.43 5.48
CA SER A 103 -16.75 27.13 6.84
C SER A 103 -16.12 25.82 7.33
N ASP A 104 -15.95 25.69 8.65
CA ASP A 104 -15.41 24.47 9.26
C ASP A 104 -16.27 23.24 8.91
N ASP A 105 -17.60 23.41 8.82
CA ASP A 105 -18.56 22.35 8.46
C ASP A 105 -18.37 21.86 7.01
N GLU A 106 -18.10 22.78 6.07
CA GLU A 106 -17.81 22.45 4.67
C GLU A 106 -16.49 21.69 4.55
N LEU A 107 -15.44 22.13 5.25
CA LEU A 107 -14.14 21.46 5.28
C LEU A 107 -14.25 20.05 5.89
N GLN A 108 -15.01 19.91 6.97
CA GLN A 108 -15.25 18.62 7.61
C GLN A 108 -16.02 17.66 6.70
N THR A 109 -17.01 18.16 5.97
CA THR A 109 -17.74 17.36 4.98
C THR A 109 -16.82 16.90 3.84
N GLU A 110 -16.04 17.82 3.26
CA GLU A 110 -15.07 17.51 2.21
C GLU A 110 -14.01 16.50 2.69
N LEU A 111 -13.58 16.62 3.95
CA LEU A 111 -12.66 15.69 4.60
C LEU A 111 -13.22 14.27 4.65
N TYR A 112 -14.45 14.11 5.12
CA TYR A 112 -15.09 12.81 5.25
C TYR A 112 -15.40 12.18 3.89
N ASP A 113 -15.75 12.99 2.90
CA ASP A 113 -15.92 12.53 1.52
C ASP A 113 -14.59 12.05 0.93
N CYS A 114 -13.50 12.78 1.16
CA CYS A 114 -12.16 12.34 0.74
C CYS A 114 -11.69 11.09 1.48
N LEU A 115 -11.97 10.95 2.78
CA LEU A 115 -11.64 9.76 3.58
C LEU A 115 -12.32 8.52 3.00
N ARG A 116 -13.62 8.62 2.77
CA ARG A 116 -14.41 7.55 2.16
C ARG A 116 -13.93 7.21 0.76
N ALA A 117 -13.66 8.22 -0.07
CA ALA A 117 -13.13 8.01 -1.42
C ALA A 117 -11.74 7.34 -1.41
N ALA A 118 -10.86 7.70 -0.46
CA ALA A 118 -9.55 7.08 -0.29
C ALA A 118 -9.66 5.62 0.11
N MET A 119 -10.52 5.30 1.08
CA MET A 119 -10.77 3.92 1.50
C MET A 119 -11.35 3.07 0.37
N LEU A 120 -12.35 3.57 -0.36
CA LEU A 120 -12.94 2.88 -1.52
C LEU A 120 -11.96 2.75 -2.69
N SER A 121 -11.09 3.74 -2.89
CA SER A 121 -10.03 3.68 -3.90
C SER A 121 -8.98 2.62 -3.56
N MET A 122 -8.74 2.36 -2.27
CA MET A 122 -7.84 1.29 -1.84
C MET A 122 -8.47 -0.08 -2.06
N ALA A 123 -9.70 -0.28 -1.57
CA ALA A 123 -10.42 -1.54 -1.74
C ALA A 123 -10.57 -1.93 -3.22
N GLY A 124 -10.82 -0.96 -4.11
CA GLY A 124 -11.04 -1.22 -5.53
C GLY A 124 -9.79 -1.20 -6.41
N ILE A 125 -8.59 -1.34 -5.84
CA ILE A 125 -7.35 -1.18 -6.62
C ILE A 125 -7.13 -2.28 -7.65
N ASP A 126 -7.54 -3.51 -7.33
CA ASP A 126 -7.40 -4.70 -8.19
C ASP A 126 -8.54 -4.82 -9.22
N GLY A 127 -9.55 -3.96 -9.13
CA GLY A 127 -10.72 -3.97 -10.01
C GLY A 127 -11.87 -4.85 -9.51
N VAL A 128 -11.81 -5.35 -8.27
CA VAL A 128 -12.92 -5.96 -7.54
C VAL A 128 -13.01 -5.25 -6.18
N ILE A 129 -14.18 -5.28 -5.54
CA ILE A 129 -14.29 -4.81 -4.14
C ILE A 129 -15.00 -5.91 -3.39
N ASP A 130 -14.32 -6.50 -2.42
CA ASP A 130 -14.86 -7.62 -1.66
C ASP A 130 -15.81 -7.13 -0.55
N PRO A 131 -16.82 -7.93 -0.18
CA PRO A 131 -17.75 -7.56 0.89
C PRO A 131 -17.06 -7.29 2.24
N GLU A 132 -15.93 -7.95 2.51
CA GLU A 132 -15.14 -7.77 3.74
C GLU A 132 -14.45 -6.39 3.77
N GLU A 133 -13.94 -5.93 2.63
CA GLU A 133 -13.38 -4.59 2.49
C GLU A 133 -14.46 -3.54 2.65
N LEU A 134 -15.62 -3.69 2.01
CA LEU A 134 -16.75 -2.76 2.17
C LEU A 134 -17.24 -2.69 3.62
N ALA A 135 -17.29 -3.83 4.32
CA ALA A 135 -17.63 -3.87 5.73
C ALA A 135 -16.56 -3.16 6.59
N ALA A 136 -15.28 -3.28 6.24
CA ALA A 136 -14.20 -2.54 6.87
C ALA A 136 -14.33 -1.02 6.62
N VAL A 137 -14.62 -0.61 5.39
CA VAL A 137 -14.87 0.81 5.04
C VAL A 137 -16.03 1.37 5.85
N ALA A 138 -17.16 0.67 5.89
CA ALA A 138 -18.34 1.11 6.65
C ALA A 138 -18.03 1.30 8.14
N ARG A 139 -17.34 0.33 8.74
CA ARG A 139 -16.96 0.35 10.16
C ARG A 139 -16.01 1.50 10.48
N ILE A 140 -14.96 1.69 9.69
CA ILE A 140 -13.98 2.77 9.92
C ILE A 140 -14.64 4.14 9.71
N TYR A 141 -15.48 4.27 8.68
CA TYR A 141 -16.19 5.51 8.42
C TYR A 141 -17.11 5.89 9.60
N GLU A 142 -17.88 4.93 10.12
CA GLU A 142 -18.71 5.14 11.30
C GLU A 142 -17.87 5.51 12.52
N GLN A 143 -16.75 4.84 12.76
CA GLN A 143 -15.85 5.14 13.88
C GLN A 143 -15.27 6.56 13.82
N VAL A 144 -14.94 7.06 12.63
CA VAL A 144 -14.33 8.39 12.46
C VAL A 144 -15.37 9.51 12.45
N THR A 145 -16.55 9.25 11.90
CA THR A 145 -17.57 10.29 11.64
C THR A 145 -18.76 10.26 12.60
N ASP A 146 -18.88 9.20 13.40
CA ASP A 146 -20.06 8.87 14.22
C ASP A 146 -21.36 8.79 13.39
N LYS A 147 -21.23 8.48 12.09
CA LYS A 147 -22.34 8.37 11.14
C LYS A 147 -22.30 7.00 10.44
N PRO A 148 -23.34 6.16 10.60
CA PRO A 148 -23.40 4.89 9.89
C PRO A 148 -23.61 5.12 8.39
N VAL A 149 -22.99 4.27 7.58
CA VAL A 149 -23.18 4.24 6.13
C VAL A 149 -23.58 2.84 5.69
N GLN A 150 -24.51 2.74 4.74
CA GLN A 150 -24.94 1.44 4.24
C GLN A 150 -23.92 0.87 3.27
N VAL A 151 -23.59 -0.41 3.43
CA VAL A 151 -22.69 -1.14 2.53
C VAL A 151 -23.14 -1.06 1.06
N ALA A 152 -24.45 -1.09 0.80
CA ALA A 152 -24.98 -0.95 -0.56
C ALA A 152 -24.69 0.42 -1.20
N ASP A 153 -24.65 1.49 -0.41
CA ASP A 153 -24.27 2.82 -0.88
C ASP A 153 -22.77 2.88 -1.19
N LEU A 154 -21.94 2.32 -0.30
CA LEU A 154 -20.50 2.19 -0.51
C LEU A 154 -20.17 1.33 -1.74
N GLU A 155 -20.89 0.25 -1.99
CA GLU A 155 -20.69 -0.61 -3.15
C GLU A 155 -20.99 0.14 -4.45
N ARG A 156 -22.08 0.94 -4.47
CA ARG A 156 -22.42 1.81 -5.61
C ARG A 156 -21.36 2.88 -5.84
N GLU A 157 -20.88 3.53 -4.78
CA GLU A 157 -19.83 4.55 -4.84
C GLU A 157 -18.48 3.96 -5.25
N GLY A 158 -18.10 2.83 -4.66
CA GLY A 158 -16.87 2.10 -4.95
C GLY A 158 -16.80 1.71 -6.42
N ARG A 159 -17.87 1.10 -6.96
CA ARG A 159 -17.97 0.81 -8.40
C ARG A 159 -17.80 2.03 -9.28
N ALA A 160 -18.35 3.17 -8.86
CA ALA A 160 -18.15 4.40 -9.60
C ALA A 160 -16.70 4.87 -9.48
N ALA A 161 -16.05 4.72 -8.33
CA ALA A 161 -14.70 5.21 -8.03
C ALA A 161 -13.57 4.34 -8.60
N MET A 162 -13.85 3.09 -8.98
CA MET A 162 -12.87 2.17 -9.59
C MET A 162 -12.13 2.82 -10.77
N GLY A 163 -10.80 2.75 -10.75
CA GLY A 163 -9.95 3.37 -11.77
C GLY A 163 -9.85 4.90 -11.69
N ARG A 164 -10.49 5.55 -10.71
CA ARG A 164 -10.45 7.02 -10.50
C ARG A 164 -9.57 7.42 -9.30
N HIS A 165 -8.63 6.58 -8.88
CA HIS A 165 -7.72 6.84 -7.76
C HIS A 165 -6.99 8.19 -7.88
N GLN A 166 -6.66 8.61 -9.11
CA GLN A 166 -6.01 9.91 -9.36
C GLN A 166 -6.87 11.11 -8.89
N ALA A 167 -8.19 11.07 -9.11
CA ALA A 167 -9.09 12.13 -8.66
C ALA A 167 -9.18 12.18 -7.13
N THR A 168 -9.10 11.02 -6.47
CA THR A 168 -9.01 10.92 -5.02
C THR A 168 -7.72 11.56 -4.50
N LEU A 169 -6.57 11.24 -5.11
CA LEU A 169 -5.27 11.83 -4.74
C LEU A 169 -5.25 13.36 -4.92
N GLU A 170 -5.84 13.87 -6.00
CA GLU A 170 -5.97 15.31 -6.24
C GLU A 170 -6.84 16.01 -5.18
N SER A 171 -7.90 15.34 -4.72
CA SER A 171 -8.78 15.86 -3.68
C SER A 171 -8.07 15.88 -2.32
N LEU A 172 -7.32 14.81 -2.00
CA LEU A 172 -6.48 14.75 -0.80
C LEU A 172 -5.40 15.84 -0.79
N ALA A 173 -4.75 16.08 -1.92
CA ALA A 173 -3.74 17.12 -2.04
C ALA A 173 -4.28 18.53 -1.75
N LYS A 174 -5.57 18.79 -2.06
CA LYS A 174 -6.22 20.06 -1.72
C LYS A 174 -6.51 20.19 -0.22
N LEU A 175 -6.77 19.08 0.45
CA LEU A 175 -7.04 19.04 1.90
C LEU A 175 -5.76 19.01 2.75
N ALA A 176 -4.67 18.48 2.23
CA ALA A 176 -3.42 18.30 2.96
C ALA A 176 -2.93 19.54 3.73
N PRO A 177 -3.03 20.78 3.21
CA PRO A 177 -2.62 21.98 3.94
C PRO A 177 -3.47 22.31 5.17
N TYR A 178 -4.69 21.77 5.24
CA TYR A 178 -5.65 21.98 6.33
C TYR A 178 -5.55 20.91 7.41
N LEU A 179 -4.78 19.84 7.16
CA LEU A 179 -4.64 18.72 8.07
C LEU A 179 -3.35 18.83 8.88
N GLN A 180 -3.48 18.66 10.18
CA GLN A 180 -2.33 18.42 11.05
C GLN A 180 -1.82 16.99 10.87
N PHE A 181 -0.59 16.74 11.34
CA PHE A 181 0.05 15.44 11.25
C PHE A 181 -0.83 14.30 11.78
N GLN A 182 -1.47 14.47 12.94
CA GLN A 182 -2.28 13.43 13.58
C GLN A 182 -3.36 12.85 12.66
N GLY A 183 -3.84 13.69 11.76
CA GLY A 183 -4.92 13.28 10.94
C GLY A 183 -4.60 13.03 9.48
N LYS A 184 -3.46 13.54 8.99
CA LYS A 184 -2.76 12.88 7.89
C LYS A 184 -2.45 11.42 8.26
N ALA A 185 -2.01 11.16 9.50
CA ALA A 185 -1.81 9.82 10.02
C ALA A 185 -3.13 9.02 10.11
N MET A 186 -4.25 9.63 10.52
CA MET A 186 -5.57 8.98 10.50
C MET A 186 -5.94 8.44 9.11
N PHE A 187 -5.71 9.20 8.04
CA PHE A 187 -5.93 8.73 6.67
C PHE A 187 -5.09 7.49 6.34
N ILE A 188 -3.80 7.53 6.66
CA ILE A 188 -2.90 6.40 6.42
C ILE A 188 -3.35 5.17 7.20
N ARG A 189 -3.73 5.32 8.48
CA ARG A 189 -4.23 4.21 9.30
C ARG A 189 -5.51 3.62 8.70
N ALA A 190 -6.49 4.48 8.38
CA ALA A 190 -7.77 4.05 7.82
C ALA A 190 -7.57 3.23 6.54
N VAL A 191 -6.77 3.73 5.61
CA VAL A 191 -6.50 3.07 4.33
C VAL A 191 -5.68 1.78 4.52
N LEU A 192 -4.73 1.77 5.46
CA LEU A 192 -3.94 0.57 5.79
C LEU A 192 -4.82 -0.56 6.35
N VAL A 193 -5.85 -0.23 7.13
CA VAL A 193 -6.81 -1.24 7.63
C VAL A 193 -7.55 -1.89 6.47
N ILE A 194 -7.92 -1.12 5.45
CA ILE A 194 -8.60 -1.64 4.25
C ILE A 194 -7.67 -2.56 3.47
N ALA A 195 -6.46 -2.09 3.15
CA ALA A 195 -5.46 -2.88 2.42
C ALA A 195 -5.03 -4.16 3.15
N SER A 196 -5.21 -4.25 4.47
CA SER A 196 -4.88 -5.44 5.26
C SER A 196 -6.08 -6.30 5.61
N ALA A 197 -7.28 -5.98 5.12
CA ALA A 197 -8.51 -6.66 5.49
C ALA A 197 -8.49 -8.16 5.13
N ASP A 198 -7.89 -8.52 4.00
CA ASP A 198 -7.74 -9.89 3.51
C ASP A 198 -6.49 -10.61 4.05
N GLY A 199 -5.64 -9.90 4.82
CA GLY A 199 -4.41 -10.40 5.41
C GLY A 199 -3.16 -10.31 4.53
N HIS A 200 -3.23 -9.71 3.33
CA HIS A 200 -2.06 -9.54 2.46
C HIS A 200 -2.05 -8.22 1.70
N ILE A 201 -1.07 -7.35 2.00
CA ILE A 201 -0.86 -6.12 1.24
C ILE A 201 0.11 -6.38 0.07
N ASP A 202 -0.35 -6.19 -1.17
CA ASP A 202 0.41 -6.37 -2.38
C ASP A 202 1.20 -5.12 -2.85
N ASP A 203 2.02 -5.28 -3.90
CA ASP A 203 2.86 -4.21 -4.44
C ASP A 203 2.04 -3.01 -4.98
N SER A 204 0.81 -3.24 -5.45
CA SER A 204 -0.07 -2.19 -5.98
C SER A 204 -0.68 -1.37 -4.84
N GLU A 205 -1.11 -2.03 -3.76
CA GLU A 205 -1.65 -1.40 -2.57
C GLU A 205 -0.58 -0.57 -1.85
N TRP A 206 0.63 -1.09 -1.72
CA TRP A 206 1.77 -0.31 -1.17
C TRP A 206 2.06 0.94 -2.00
N LYS A 207 1.97 0.85 -3.33
CA LYS A 207 2.15 2.02 -4.21
C LYS A 207 1.05 3.05 -4.00
N LEU A 208 -0.21 2.62 -3.88
CA LEU A 208 -1.32 3.53 -3.62
C LEU A 208 -1.22 4.16 -2.22
N LEU A 209 -0.84 3.38 -1.20
CA LEU A 209 -0.64 3.90 0.15
C LEU A 209 0.47 4.97 0.18
N ALA A 210 1.58 4.73 -0.51
CA ALA A 210 2.66 5.70 -0.65
C ALA A 210 2.19 6.95 -1.43
N ALA A 211 1.37 6.79 -2.47
CA ALA A 211 0.81 7.90 -3.22
C ALA A 211 -0.17 8.74 -2.38
N ILE A 212 -0.97 8.10 -1.53
CA ILE A 212 -1.85 8.78 -0.56
C ILE A 212 -1.01 9.56 0.45
N GLY A 213 0.05 8.96 1.00
CA GLY A 213 0.99 9.66 1.87
C GLY A 213 1.62 10.88 1.22
N ALA A 214 2.07 10.75 -0.04
CA ALA A 214 2.62 11.87 -0.80
C ALA A 214 1.57 12.97 -1.06
N ALA A 215 0.33 12.59 -1.39
CA ALA A 215 -0.78 13.54 -1.56
C ALA A 215 -1.11 14.28 -0.26
N LEU A 216 -0.92 13.65 0.90
CA LEU A 216 -1.03 14.27 2.21
C LEU A 216 0.21 15.08 2.62
N GLU A 217 1.19 15.26 1.74
CA GLU A 217 2.49 15.91 2.02
C GLU A 217 3.23 15.23 3.18
N MET A 218 3.08 13.91 3.33
CA MET A 218 3.87 13.11 4.26
C MET A 218 5.11 12.57 3.57
N ASP A 219 6.25 12.64 4.24
CA ASP A 219 7.46 11.95 3.77
C ASP A 219 7.39 10.44 4.05
N ALA A 220 8.27 9.68 3.39
CA ALA A 220 8.29 8.21 3.52
C ALA A 220 8.56 7.74 4.95
N GLY A 221 9.33 8.48 5.74
CA GLY A 221 9.59 8.17 7.15
C GLY A 221 8.36 8.37 8.02
N GLN A 222 7.58 9.41 7.75
CA GLN A 222 6.30 9.67 8.42
C GLN A 222 5.27 8.58 8.12
N VAL A 223 5.09 8.21 6.85
CA VAL A 223 4.19 7.11 6.47
C VAL A 223 4.62 5.81 7.13
N LYS A 224 5.92 5.51 7.08
CA LYS A 224 6.50 4.32 7.72
C LYS A 224 6.24 4.31 9.24
N SER A 225 6.42 5.43 9.93
CA SER A 225 6.17 5.53 11.37
C SER A 225 4.73 5.18 11.73
N VAL A 226 3.76 5.58 10.91
CA VAL A 226 2.34 5.25 11.14
C VAL A 226 2.09 3.75 10.90
N VAL A 227 2.68 3.17 9.86
CA VAL A 227 2.57 1.74 9.56
C VAL A 227 3.17 0.89 10.69
N GLU A 228 4.35 1.27 11.20
CA GLU A 228 5.02 0.55 12.30
C GLU A 228 4.22 0.64 13.61
N GLU A 229 3.57 1.77 13.88
CA GLU A 229 2.66 1.93 15.02
C GLU A 229 1.47 0.96 14.96
N MET A 230 0.96 0.69 13.76
CA MET A 230 -0.16 -0.25 13.56
C MET A 230 0.24 -1.73 13.62
N ALA A 231 1.52 -2.02 13.40
CA ALA A 231 2.06 -3.38 13.38
C ALA A 231 2.53 -3.88 14.76
N GLY A 232 2.73 -2.97 15.72
CA GLY A 232 3.16 -3.27 17.10
C GLY A 232 1.99 -3.62 18.02
#